data_AF-A0A0F9NZV6-F1
#
_entry.id   AF-A0A0F9NZV6-F1
#
_cell.length_a   1.000
_cell.length_b   1.000
_cell.length_c   1.000
_cell.angle_alpha   90.00
_cell.angle_beta   90.00
_cell.angle_gamma   90.00
#
_symmetry.space_group_name_H-M   'P 1'
#
loop_
_entity.id
_entity.type
_entity.pdbx_description
1 polymer ?
#
loop_
_entity_poly.entity_id
_entity_poly.type
_entity_poly.pdbx_seq_one_letter_code
_entity_poly.pdbx_strand_id
1 'polypeptide(L)'
;ETPFNHRGTLAGSRPGGGNHRGSVFRKIVGDSIITYNNLTEDYPNWSIGGSAPSKIKDAEYRLEKLVSEYIRKLPFLWVEIDDESDKFSNRKVIERNSIALLSNYNKTDIDPRSSEWLGKYSPKVKIKNSGLWNSDHVDEDYVPSFLELLAKYIDGM
;
A
#
# COMPACT_ATOMS: atom_id res chain seq x y z
N GLU A 1 -13.41 -16.10 -3.75
CA GLU A 1 -13.68 -14.89 -2.96
C GLU A 1 -12.64 -13.84 -3.31
N THR A 2 -13.02 -12.62 -3.68
CA THR A 2 -12.07 -11.55 -4.00
C THR A 2 -11.61 -10.89 -2.68
N PRO A 3 -10.35 -11.07 -2.21
CA PRO A 3 -9.97 -10.68 -0.85
C PRO A 3 -9.65 -9.19 -0.69
N PHE A 4 -9.62 -8.42 -1.78
CA PHE A 4 -9.03 -7.10 -1.79
C PHE A 4 -10.10 -6.00 -1.95
N ASN A 5 -10.71 -5.59 -0.84
CA ASN A 5 -11.61 -4.43 -0.81
C ASN A 5 -10.86 -3.09 -0.85
N HIS A 6 -9.82 -2.99 -1.69
CA HIS A 6 -9.06 -1.76 -1.92
C HIS A 6 -9.78 -0.78 -2.83
N ARG A 7 -10.79 -1.21 -3.59
CA ARG A 7 -11.60 -0.31 -4.45
C ARG A 7 -12.57 0.56 -3.65
N GLY A 8 -12.94 0.10 -2.45
CA GLY A 8 -13.86 0.78 -1.56
C GLY A 8 -15.35 0.51 -1.87
N THR A 9 -16.24 1.01 -1.01
CA THR A 9 -17.68 0.74 -1.08
C THR A 9 -18.38 1.62 -2.11
N LEU A 10 -18.86 1.07 -3.23
CA LEU A 10 -19.54 1.83 -4.29
C LEU A 10 -21.01 2.15 -3.98
N ALA A 11 -21.61 1.47 -3.01
CA ALA A 11 -22.99 1.66 -2.56
C ALA A 11 -23.09 1.52 -1.03
N GLY A 12 -24.26 1.82 -0.45
CA GLY A 12 -24.52 1.75 1.00
C GLY A 12 -24.40 3.11 1.71
N SER A 13 -24.18 3.09 3.03
CA SER A 13 -24.21 4.31 3.86
C SER A 13 -23.00 5.25 3.66
N ARG A 14 -21.90 4.77 3.05
CA ARG A 14 -20.66 5.53 2.82
C ARG A 14 -20.10 5.31 1.40
N PRO A 15 -20.83 5.72 0.35
CA PRO A 15 -20.47 5.44 -1.04
C PRO A 15 -19.22 6.18 -1.52
N GLY A 16 -18.36 5.50 -2.28
CA GLY A 16 -17.08 6.02 -2.77
C GLY A 16 -15.96 6.00 -1.72
N GLY A 17 -16.26 5.76 -0.45
CA GLY A 17 -15.30 5.50 0.62
C GLY A 17 -14.70 4.10 0.54
N GLY A 18 -14.21 3.57 1.65
CA GLY A 18 -13.55 2.28 1.77
C GLY A 18 -13.45 1.83 3.22
N ASN A 19 -12.51 0.94 3.53
CA ASN A 19 -12.32 0.42 4.88
C ASN A 19 -10.85 0.48 5.29
N HIS A 20 -10.38 1.65 5.75
CA HIS A 20 -9.01 1.76 6.28
C HIS A 20 -8.77 0.82 7.46
N ARG A 21 -9.76 0.57 8.32
CA ARG A 21 -9.56 -0.27 9.52
C ARG A 21 -9.14 -1.70 9.20
N GLY A 22 -9.58 -2.23 8.07
CA GLY A 22 -9.20 -3.54 7.52
C GLY A 22 -8.07 -3.51 6.47
N SER A 23 -7.45 -2.36 6.19
CA SER A 23 -6.44 -2.24 5.14
C SER A 23 -5.27 -1.37 5.57
N VAL A 24 -4.13 -2.00 5.83
CA VAL A 24 -2.88 -1.31 6.21
C VAL A 24 -2.49 -0.26 5.17
N PHE A 25 -2.61 -0.58 3.87
CA PHE A 25 -2.34 0.36 2.80
C PHE A 25 -3.19 1.63 2.89
N ARG A 26 -4.51 1.50 3.08
CA ARG A 26 -5.42 2.63 3.24
C ARG A 26 -5.11 3.47 4.49
N LYS A 27 -4.75 2.83 5.60
CA LYS A 27 -4.34 3.55 6.83
C LYS A 27 -3.17 4.47 6.54
N ILE A 28 -2.11 3.91 5.96
CA ILE A 28 -0.87 4.63 5.65
C ILE A 28 -1.10 5.77 4.66
N VAL A 29 -1.90 5.53 3.60
CA VAL A 29 -2.28 6.60 2.67
C VAL A 29 -3.02 7.72 3.40
N GLY A 30 -3.99 7.38 4.26
CA GLY A 30 -4.72 8.38 5.05
C GLY A 30 -3.83 9.15 6.03
N ASP A 31 -2.91 8.48 6.75
CA ASP A 31 -1.93 9.14 7.62
C ASP A 31 -1.05 10.12 6.85
N SER A 32 -0.69 9.77 5.61
CA SER A 32 0.09 10.63 4.72
C SER A 32 -0.72 11.86 4.28
N ILE A 33 -2.02 11.71 3.99
CA ILE A 33 -2.93 12.83 3.68
C ILE A 33 -3.12 13.73 4.89
N ILE A 34 -3.33 13.15 6.08
CA ILE A 34 -3.45 13.89 7.35
C ILE A 34 -2.19 14.74 7.57
N THR A 35 -1.02 14.12 7.46
CA THR A 35 0.27 14.80 7.66
C THR A 35 0.49 15.89 6.62
N TYR A 36 0.21 15.63 5.35
CA TYR A 36 0.37 16.60 4.27
C TYR A 36 -0.49 17.86 4.45
N ASN A 37 -1.73 17.69 4.94
CA ASN A 37 -2.70 18.79 5.08
C ASN A 37 -2.81 19.33 6.51
N ASN A 38 -1.99 18.85 7.46
CA ASN A 38 -2.04 19.22 8.88
C ASN A 38 -3.41 18.97 9.55
N LEU A 39 -4.01 17.79 9.33
CA LEU A 39 -5.37 17.44 9.77
C LEU A 39 -5.41 16.50 11.00
N THR A 40 -4.34 16.49 11.80
CA THR A 40 -4.21 15.54 12.93
C THR A 40 -5.35 15.70 13.93
N GLU A 41 -5.74 16.94 14.22
CA GLU A 41 -6.84 17.25 15.15
C GLU A 41 -8.23 16.92 14.57
N ASP A 42 -8.37 16.91 13.24
CA ASP A 42 -9.63 16.57 12.57
C ASP A 42 -9.90 15.06 12.54
N TYR A 43 -8.84 14.25 12.49
CA TYR A 43 -8.93 12.79 12.36
C TYR A 43 -8.14 12.03 13.45
N PRO A 44 -8.39 12.29 14.74
CA PRO A 44 -7.60 11.72 15.83
C PRO A 44 -7.75 10.19 15.96
N ASN A 45 -8.77 9.58 15.33
CA ASN A 45 -9.08 8.15 15.44
C ASN A 45 -8.71 7.34 14.19
N TRP A 46 -8.11 7.97 13.17
CA TRP A 46 -7.91 7.34 11.86
C TRP A 46 -7.15 6.01 11.95
N SER A 47 -5.99 6.02 12.61
CA SER A 47 -5.14 4.84 12.74
C SER A 47 -5.34 4.05 14.04
N ILE A 48 -6.46 4.25 14.73
CA ILE A 48 -6.75 3.61 16.03
C ILE A 48 -7.71 2.44 15.87
N GLY A 49 -7.25 1.24 16.27
CA GLY A 49 -8.08 0.04 16.36
C GLY A 49 -8.55 -0.56 15.03
N GLY A 50 -9.20 -1.72 15.13
CA GLY A 50 -9.79 -2.45 13.99
C GLY A 50 -11.27 -2.17 13.76
N SER A 51 -11.94 -1.47 14.67
CA SER A 51 -13.36 -1.09 14.58
C SER A 51 -13.60 0.22 15.34
N ALA A 52 -14.70 0.89 15.01
CA ALA A 52 -15.14 2.11 15.69
C ALA A 52 -16.68 2.24 15.61
N PRO A 53 -17.31 2.99 16.54
CA PRO A 53 -18.72 3.35 16.45
C PRO A 53 -19.06 4.11 15.16
N SER A 54 -20.32 4.05 14.71
CA SER A 54 -20.76 4.71 13.46
C SER A 54 -20.38 6.18 13.42
N LYS A 55 -20.55 6.91 14.53
CA LYS A 55 -20.22 8.34 14.63
C LYS A 55 -18.76 8.66 14.27
N ILE A 56 -17.81 7.82 14.69
CA ILE A 56 -16.39 7.99 14.32
C ILE A 56 -16.20 7.69 12.84
N LYS A 57 -16.79 6.61 12.33
CA LYS A 57 -16.74 6.25 10.91
C LYS A 57 -17.34 7.34 10.01
N ASP A 58 -18.38 8.03 10.47
CA ASP A 58 -19.02 9.14 9.76
C ASP A 58 -18.12 10.38 9.74
N ALA A 59 -17.40 10.67 10.83
CA ALA A 59 -16.41 11.74 10.87
C ALA A 59 -15.21 11.46 9.94
N GLU A 60 -14.73 10.21 9.88
CA GLU A 60 -13.60 9.80 9.04
C GLU A 60 -13.93 9.62 7.56
N TYR A 61 -15.23 9.59 7.22
CA TYR A 61 -15.70 9.23 5.90
C TYR A 61 -15.15 10.15 4.80
N ARG A 62 -15.04 11.46 5.07
CA ARG A 62 -14.47 12.41 4.11
C ARG A 62 -13.01 12.06 3.77
N LEU A 63 -12.19 11.73 4.77
CA LEU A 63 -10.81 11.31 4.56
C LEU A 63 -10.75 9.98 3.82
N GLU A 64 -11.60 9.01 4.16
CA GLU A 64 -11.67 7.73 3.47
C GLU A 64 -12.02 7.88 1.98
N LYS A 65 -12.86 8.85 1.60
CA LYS A 65 -13.10 9.18 0.19
C LYS A 65 -11.83 9.68 -0.51
N LEU A 66 -11.08 10.57 0.12
CA LEU A 66 -9.82 11.08 -0.43
C LEU A 66 -8.80 9.95 -0.61
N VAL A 67 -8.70 9.03 0.36
CA VAL A 67 -7.88 7.82 0.26
C VAL A 67 -8.31 6.95 -0.92
N SER A 68 -9.61 6.70 -1.08
CA SER A 68 -10.14 5.96 -2.22
C SER A 68 -9.87 6.65 -3.56
N GLU A 69 -10.02 7.97 -3.64
CA GLU A 69 -9.71 8.75 -4.84
C GLU A 69 -8.22 8.69 -5.21
N TYR A 70 -7.33 8.76 -4.21
CA TYR A 70 -5.90 8.58 -4.43
C TYR A 70 -5.58 7.18 -4.96
N ILE A 71 -6.07 6.13 -4.30
CA ILE A 71 -5.79 4.74 -4.70
C ILE A 71 -6.30 4.44 -6.12
N ARG A 72 -7.48 4.97 -6.50
CA ARG A 72 -8.05 4.78 -7.85
C ARG A 72 -7.23 5.41 -8.97
N LYS A 73 -6.35 6.37 -8.67
CA LYS A 73 -5.44 6.99 -9.64
C LYS A 73 -4.15 6.20 -9.84
N LEU A 74 -3.87 5.23 -8.97
CA LEU A 74 -2.66 4.42 -9.09
C LEU A 74 -2.84 3.39 -10.21
N PRO A 75 -1.80 3.17 -11.04
CA PRO A 75 -1.80 2.04 -11.97
C PRO A 75 -1.85 0.73 -11.19
N PHE A 76 -2.49 -0.28 -11.77
CA PHE A 76 -2.59 -1.61 -11.20
C PHE A 76 -2.09 -2.64 -12.21
N LEU A 77 -1.05 -3.38 -11.80
CA LEU A 77 -0.51 -4.53 -12.50
C LEU A 77 -0.57 -5.72 -11.56
N TRP A 78 -0.68 -6.92 -12.14
CA TRP A 78 -0.71 -8.16 -11.40
C TRP A 78 0.04 -9.24 -12.20
N VAL A 79 0.62 -10.20 -11.50
CA VAL A 79 1.28 -11.38 -12.07
C VAL A 79 0.60 -12.59 -11.46
N GLU A 80 0.13 -13.51 -12.29
CA GLU A 80 -0.45 -14.76 -11.81
C GLU A 80 0.65 -15.68 -11.30
N ILE A 81 0.52 -16.14 -10.06
CA ILE A 81 1.42 -17.14 -9.49
C ILE A 81 0.51 -18.16 -8.80
N ASP A 82 0.18 -19.21 -9.55
CA ASP A 82 -0.62 -20.34 -9.08
C ASP A 82 0.31 -21.38 -8.46
N ASP A 83 0.74 -21.11 -7.22
CA ASP A 83 1.58 -21.99 -6.43
C ASP A 83 0.98 -22.25 -5.04
N GLU A 84 1.40 -23.35 -4.42
CA GLU A 84 0.97 -23.67 -3.07
C GLU A 84 1.46 -22.61 -2.07
N SER A 85 0.57 -22.19 -1.17
CA SER A 85 0.87 -21.16 -0.17
C SER A 85 1.71 -21.71 0.99
N ASP A 86 2.93 -22.16 0.70
CA ASP A 86 3.89 -22.66 1.68
C ASP A 86 5.10 -21.71 1.84
N LYS A 87 6.15 -22.17 2.52
CA LYS A 87 7.38 -21.39 2.75
C LYS A 87 8.31 -21.33 1.53
N PHE A 88 8.09 -22.20 0.54
CA PHE A 88 8.81 -22.29 -0.72
C PHE A 88 8.05 -21.64 -1.88
N SER A 89 6.89 -21.04 -1.60
CA SER A 89 6.09 -20.29 -2.56
C SER A 89 6.94 -19.27 -3.36
N ASN A 90 6.94 -19.45 -4.67
CA ASN A 90 7.48 -18.52 -5.66
C ASN A 90 6.85 -17.13 -5.50
N ARG A 91 5.59 -17.03 -5.07
CA ARG A 91 4.96 -15.74 -4.75
C ARG A 91 5.75 -14.96 -3.71
N LYS A 92 6.15 -15.60 -2.61
CA LYS A 92 6.94 -14.96 -1.55
C LYS A 92 8.33 -14.58 -2.03
N VAL A 93 8.96 -15.45 -2.83
CA VAL A 93 10.28 -15.18 -3.43
C VAL A 93 10.20 -13.95 -4.33
N ILE A 94 9.23 -13.92 -5.25
CA ILE A 94 9.04 -12.81 -6.19
C ILE A 94 8.69 -11.51 -5.44
N GLU A 95 7.75 -11.55 -4.49
CA GLU A 95 7.33 -10.39 -3.71
C GLU A 95 8.52 -9.75 -2.97
N ARG A 96 9.21 -10.54 -2.16
CA ARG A 96 10.37 -10.09 -1.36
C ARG A 96 11.45 -9.46 -2.22
N ASN A 97 11.86 -10.16 -3.29
CA ASN A 97 12.95 -9.68 -4.15
C ASN A 97 12.54 -8.48 -5.00
N SER A 98 11.27 -8.40 -5.44
CA SER A 98 10.77 -7.23 -6.16
C SER A 98 10.79 -5.97 -5.28
N ILE A 99 10.36 -6.10 -4.02
CA ILE A 99 10.41 -4.99 -3.06
C ILE A 99 11.87 -4.58 -2.78
N ALA A 100 12.75 -5.55 -2.51
CA ALA A 100 14.16 -5.30 -2.22
C ALA A 100 14.89 -4.64 -3.40
N LEU A 101 14.56 -5.03 -4.64
CA LEU A 101 15.08 -4.45 -5.87
C LEU A 101 14.60 -3.00 -6.08
N LEU A 102 13.30 -2.74 -5.87
CA LEU A 102 12.68 -1.44 -6.16
C LEU A 102 12.82 -0.41 -5.01
N SER A 103 13.33 -0.82 -3.86
CA SER A 103 13.48 0.04 -2.69
C SER A 103 14.70 0.95 -2.79
N ASN A 104 14.49 2.24 -2.54
CA ASN A 104 15.54 3.25 -2.38
C ASN A 104 16.08 3.33 -0.93
N TYR A 105 15.58 2.50 -0.01
CA TYR A 105 15.90 2.62 1.42
C TYR A 105 17.37 2.32 1.70
N ASN A 106 18.12 3.32 2.18
CA ASN A 106 19.56 3.24 2.44
C ASN A 106 20.40 2.78 1.22
N LYS A 107 19.90 3.04 0.01
CA LYS A 107 20.57 2.71 -1.25
C LYS A 107 20.72 3.98 -2.09
N THR A 108 21.50 3.90 -3.16
CA THR A 108 21.50 4.97 -4.17
C THR A 108 20.20 4.88 -4.94
N ASP A 109 19.46 5.98 -5.04
CA ASP A 109 18.20 6.04 -5.77
C ASP A 109 18.43 5.79 -7.26
N ILE A 110 18.00 4.62 -7.76
CA ILE A 110 18.06 4.28 -9.18
C ILE A 110 16.85 4.85 -9.91
N ASP A 111 15.66 4.76 -9.29
CA ASP A 111 14.40 5.32 -9.79
C ASP A 111 13.71 6.09 -8.64
N PRO A 112 14.11 7.35 -8.38
CA PRO A 112 13.53 8.14 -7.30
C PRO A 112 12.07 8.48 -7.59
N ARG A 113 11.24 8.45 -6.55
CA ARG A 113 9.85 8.91 -6.65
C ARG A 113 9.80 10.40 -6.94
N SER A 114 8.78 10.82 -7.69
CA SER A 114 8.48 12.24 -7.91
C SER A 114 8.42 13.02 -6.60
N SER A 115 8.85 14.29 -6.64
CA SER A 115 8.69 15.23 -5.52
C SER A 115 7.24 15.34 -5.06
N GLU A 116 6.26 15.08 -5.92
CA GLU A 116 4.83 15.18 -5.60
C GLU A 116 4.26 13.87 -5.04
N TRP A 117 5.09 12.85 -4.83
CA TRP A 117 4.64 11.58 -4.28
C TRP A 117 4.21 11.72 -2.82
N LEU A 118 2.92 11.47 -2.55
CA LEU A 118 2.31 11.59 -1.23
C LEU A 118 3.03 10.77 -0.15
N GLY A 119 3.66 9.66 -0.50
CA GLY A 119 4.39 8.79 0.45
C GLY A 119 5.53 9.48 1.20
N LYS A 120 6.04 10.61 0.69
CA LYS A 120 7.02 11.45 1.40
C LYS A 120 6.46 12.08 2.68
N TYR A 121 5.14 12.10 2.87
CA TYR A 121 4.48 12.56 4.09
C TYR A 121 4.07 11.41 5.03
N SER A 122 4.41 10.17 4.69
CA SER A 122 4.13 9.02 5.55
C SER A 122 4.85 9.18 6.90
N PRO A 123 4.18 8.87 8.03
CA PRO A 123 4.85 8.82 9.33
C PRO A 123 5.80 7.62 9.45
N LYS A 124 5.70 6.62 8.55
CA LYS A 124 6.61 5.47 8.54
C LYS A 124 7.88 5.78 7.74
N VAL A 125 9.02 5.86 8.44
CA VAL A 125 10.34 6.13 7.86
C VAL A 125 10.67 5.18 6.72
N LYS A 126 10.39 3.88 6.87
CA LYS A 126 10.62 2.88 5.82
C LYS A 126 9.87 3.19 4.52
N ILE A 127 8.64 3.70 4.60
CA ILE A 127 7.85 4.08 3.41
C ILE A 127 8.37 5.36 2.79
N LYS A 128 8.61 6.38 3.64
CA LYS A 128 9.14 7.67 3.19
C LYS A 128 10.45 7.51 2.42
N ASN A 129 11.36 6.70 2.95
CA ASN A 129 12.71 6.57 2.42
C ASN A 129 12.87 5.45 1.38
N SER A 130 11.99 4.45 1.34
CA SER A 130 12.05 3.40 0.30
C SER A 130 11.46 3.84 -1.03
N GLY A 131 10.59 4.84 -1.05
CA GLY A 131 9.81 5.17 -2.25
C GLY A 131 8.65 4.22 -2.52
N LEU A 132 8.35 3.29 -1.60
CA LEU A 132 7.32 2.27 -1.75
C LEU A 132 6.24 2.40 -0.68
N TRP A 133 4.99 2.09 -1.04
CA TRP A 133 3.91 1.90 -0.07
C TRP A 133 4.02 0.56 0.68
N ASN A 134 5.25 0.16 1.03
CA ASN A 134 5.56 -1.06 1.77
C ASN A 134 6.66 -0.82 2.81
N SER A 135 6.66 -1.58 3.90
CA SER A 135 7.70 -1.50 4.95
C SER A 135 8.50 -2.78 5.09
N ASP A 136 7.98 -3.90 4.59
CA ASP A 136 8.66 -5.19 4.67
C ASP A 136 9.67 -5.30 3.53
N HIS A 137 10.80 -5.99 3.77
CA HIS A 137 11.84 -6.28 2.77
C HIS A 137 12.54 -5.07 2.10
N VAL A 138 12.18 -3.83 2.45
CA VAL A 138 12.74 -2.61 1.82
C VAL A 138 14.22 -2.40 2.12
N ASP A 139 14.70 -2.94 3.24
CA ASP A 139 16.07 -2.86 3.76
C ASP A 139 16.90 -4.12 3.45
N GLU A 140 16.38 -5.01 2.61
CA GLU A 140 17.04 -6.25 2.23
C GLU A 140 17.67 -6.15 0.84
N ASP A 141 18.58 -7.07 0.55
CA ASP A 141 19.11 -7.29 -0.80
C ASP A 141 18.24 -8.30 -1.56
N TYR A 142 18.17 -8.11 -2.88
CA TYR A 142 17.52 -9.07 -3.77
C TYR A 142 18.54 -10.08 -4.31
N VAL A 143 18.07 -11.27 -4.66
CA VAL A 143 18.85 -12.35 -5.28
C VAL A 143 18.59 -12.33 -6.79
N PRO A 144 19.55 -11.94 -7.66
CA PRO A 144 19.30 -11.68 -9.08
C PRO A 144 18.60 -12.79 -9.86
N SER A 145 18.79 -14.06 -9.50
CA SER A 145 18.12 -15.20 -10.15
C SER A 145 16.59 -15.17 -10.03
N PHE A 146 16.03 -14.35 -9.12
CA PHE A 146 14.57 -14.16 -9.05
C PHE A 146 13.99 -13.52 -10.32
N LEU A 147 14.77 -12.77 -11.10
CA LEU A 147 14.31 -12.15 -12.34
C LEU A 147 13.95 -13.22 -13.39
N GLU A 148 14.74 -14.29 -13.47
CA GLU A 148 14.45 -15.44 -14.32
C GLU A 148 13.18 -16.17 -13.85
N LEU A 149 12.98 -16.25 -12.52
CA LEU A 149 11.75 -16.82 -11.96
C LEU A 149 10.53 -15.95 -12.29
N LEU A 150 10.63 -14.63 -12.14
CA LEU A 150 9.58 -13.70 -12.48
C LEU A 150 9.23 -13.74 -13.97
N ALA A 151 10.25 -13.79 -14.85
CA ALA A 151 10.07 -13.87 -16.29
C ALA A 151 9.23 -15.09 -16.70
N LYS A 152 9.44 -16.25 -16.07
CA LYS A 152 8.63 -17.46 -16.33
C LYS A 152 7.13 -17.25 -16.11
N TYR A 153 6.76 -16.43 -15.13
CA TYR A 153 5.35 -16.12 -14.86
C TYR A 153 4.80 -15.04 -15.78
N ILE A 154 5.62 -14.07 -16.21
CA ILE A 154 5.19 -13.01 -17.13
C ILE A 154 5.04 -13.54 -18.55
N ASP A 155 6.01 -14.31 -19.04
CA ASP A 155 6.03 -14.83 -20.42
C ASP A 155 5.05 -16.00 -20.61
N GLY A 156 4.56 -16.57 -19.51
CA GLY A 156 3.52 -17.60 -19.50
C GLY A 156 2.10 -17.04 -19.51
N MET A 157 1.92 -15.71 -19.44
CA MET A 157 0.60 -15.04 -19.48
C MET A 157 0.08 -14.81 -20.90
#